data_AF-A0A954RSY2-F1
#
_entry.id   AF-A0A954RSY2-F1
#
_cell.length_a   1.000
_cell.length_b   1.000
_cell.length_c   1.000
_cell.angle_alpha   90.00
_cell.angle_beta   90.00
_cell.angle_gamma   90.00
#
_symmetry.space_group_name_H-M   'P 1'
#
loop_
_entity.id
_entity.type
_entity.pdbx_description
1 polymer ?
#
loop_
_entity_poly.entity_id
_entity_poly.type
_entity_poly.pdbx_seq_one_letter_code
_entity_poly.pdbx_strand_id
1 'polypeptide(L)' 'PIWGIGLAEGHPGCYSRDTWQGLNWLGEILTDVREHLKHKM' A
#
# COMPACT_ATOMS: atom_id res chain seq x y z
N PRO A 1 7.24 -3.06 -13.61
CA PRO A 1 6.78 -3.53 -12.28
C PRO A 1 5.63 -2.63 -11.80
N ILE A 2 4.56 -3.19 -11.26
CA ILE A 2 3.42 -2.41 -10.72
C ILE A 2 3.78 -1.94 -9.32
N TRP A 3 3.84 -0.62 -9.11
CA TRP A 3 4.26 -0.01 -7.84
C TRP A 3 3.16 -0.02 -6.76
N GLY A 4 1.90 0.13 -7.17
CA GLY A 4 0.72 0.05 -6.29
C GLY A 4 0.15 -1.37 -6.21
N ILE A 5 -1.13 -1.49 -5.83
CA ILE A 5 -1.85 -2.77 -5.76
C ILE A 5 -2.24 -3.32 -7.14
N GLY A 6 -2.22 -2.48 -8.19
CA GLY A 6 -2.58 -2.87 -9.56
C GLY A 6 -4.07 -3.03 -9.83
N LEU A 7 -4.93 -2.58 -8.91
CA LEU A 7 -6.39 -2.61 -9.01
C LEU A 7 -6.95 -1.19 -8.94
N ALA A 8 -8.09 -0.96 -9.59
CA ALA A 8 -8.84 0.29 -9.45
C ALA A 8 -9.47 0.41 -8.06
N GLU A 9 -9.74 1.64 -7.61
CA GLU A 9 -10.32 1.92 -6.29
C GLU A 9 -11.63 1.15 -6.03
N GLY A 10 -12.52 1.09 -7.03
CA GLY A 10 -13.80 0.38 -6.93
C GLY A 10 -13.73 -1.13 -7.15
N HIS A 11 -12.54 -1.69 -7.38
CA HIS A 11 -12.41 -3.13 -7.59
C HIS A 11 -12.60 -3.87 -6.26
N PRO A 12 -13.48 -4.89 -6.17
CA PRO A 12 -13.78 -5.56 -4.90
C PRO A 12 -12.55 -6.21 -4.25
N GLY A 13 -11.57 -6.63 -5.05
CA GLY A 13 -10.28 -7.14 -4.58
C GLY A 13 -9.31 -6.09 -4.00
N CYS A 14 -9.58 -4.79 -4.10
CA CYS A 14 -8.62 -3.77 -3.64
C CYS A 14 -8.31 -3.90 -2.13
N TYR A 15 -9.23 -4.46 -1.34
CA TYR A 15 -9.07 -4.75 0.10
C TYR A 15 -8.45 -6.12 0.40
N SER A 16 -8.29 -6.99 -0.59
CA SER A 16 -7.80 -8.35 -0.44
C SER A 16 -6.39 -8.46 -1.03
N ARG A 17 -5.37 -8.48 -0.18
CA ARG A 17 -3.96 -8.41 -0.58
C ARG A 17 -3.51 -9.54 -1.51
N ASP A 18 -4.15 -10.71 -1.41
CA ASP A 18 -3.97 -11.87 -2.28
C ASP A 18 -4.40 -11.62 -3.73
N THR A 19 -5.25 -10.61 -3.98
CA THR A 19 -5.70 -10.25 -5.33
C THR A 19 -4.86 -9.14 -5.98
N TRP A 20 -3.89 -8.59 -5.26
CA TRP A 20 -3.06 -7.51 -5.76
C TRP A 20 -2.08 -8.02 -6.81
N GLN A 21 -1.95 -7.26 -7.88
CA GLN A 21 -1.02 -7.54 -8.98
C GLN A 21 0.32 -6.85 -8.78
N GLY A 22 0.42 -5.96 -7.79
CA GLY A 22 1.64 -5.28 -7.39
C GLY A 22 1.83 -5.29 -5.88
N LEU A 23 3.02 -4.87 -5.46
CA LEU A 23 3.50 -5.03 -4.08
C LEU A 23 3.08 -3.88 -3.15
N ASN A 24 2.54 -2.79 -3.69
CA ASN A 24 2.17 -1.59 -2.92
C ASN A 24 3.32 -0.94 -2.14
N TRP A 25 4.53 -0.90 -2.72
CA TRP A 25 5.72 -0.33 -2.07
C TRP A 25 5.52 1.12 -1.60
N LEU A 26 4.72 1.92 -2.34
CA LEU A 26 4.39 3.29 -1.94
C LEU A 26 3.57 3.32 -0.64
N GLY A 27 2.56 2.45 -0.50
CA GLY A 27 1.74 2.39 0.71
C GLY A 27 2.54 1.93 1.93
N GLU A 28 3.47 0.98 1.72
CA GLU A 28 4.36 0.49 2.76
C GLU A 28 5.32 1.60 3.25
N ILE A 29 6.04 2.27 2.34
CA ILE A 29 6.99 3.31 2.76
C ILE A 29 6.28 4.51 3.41
N LEU A 30 5.08 4.87 2.98
CA LEU A 30 4.29 5.93 3.62
C LEU A 30 3.84 5.53 5.04
N THR A 31 3.54 4.24 5.25
CA THR A 31 3.23 3.71 6.58
C THR A 31 4.47 3.80 7.47
N ASP A 32 5.63 3.36 6.98
CA ASP A 32 6.88 3.41 7.74
C ASP A 32 7.28 4.85 8.09
N VAL A 33 7.20 5.78 7.13
CA VAL A 33 7.49 7.20 7.37
C VAL A 33 6.53 7.79 8.41
N ARG A 34 5.24 7.49 8.33
CA ARG A 34 4.26 7.96 9.33
C ARG A 34 4.61 7.45 10.71
N GLU A 35 4.90 6.15 10.86
CA GLU A 35 5.25 5.57 12.16
C GLU A 35 6.59 6.13 12.67
N HIS A 36 7.56 6.37 11.80
CA HIS A 36 8.81 7.04 12.16
C HIS A 36 8.56 8.46 12.71
N LEU A 37 7.70 9.24 12.04
CA LEU A 37 7.36 10.60 12.48
C LEU A 37 6.59 10.61 13.81
N LYS A 38 5.70 9.63 14.04
CA LYS A 38 4.96 9.50 15.31
C LYS A 38 5.86 9.15 16.50
N HIS A 39 6.82 8.23 16.32
CA HIS A 39 7.72 7.81 17.41
C HIS A 39 8.88 8.78 17.68
N LYS A 40 9.05 9.79 16.82
CA LYS A 40 10.01 10.90 17.00
C LYS A 40 9.44 12.05 17.84
N MET A 41 8.16 11.99 18.24
CA MET A 41 7.49 12.95 19.12
C MET A 41 7.39 12.43 20.55
#